data_AF-A0A2G6FYU2-F1
#
_entry.id   AF-A0A2G6FYU2-F1
#
_cell.length_a   1.000
_cell.length_b   1.000
_cell.length_c   1.000
_cell.angle_alpha   90.00
_cell.angle_beta   90.00
_cell.angle_gamma   90.00
#
_symmetry.space_group_name_H-M   'P 1'
#
loop_
_entity.id
_entity.type
_entity.pdbx_description
1 polymer ?
#
loop_
_entity_poly.entity_id
_entity_poly.type
_entity_poly.pdbx_seq_one_letter_code
_entity_poly.pdbx_strand_id
1 'polypeptide(L)'
;MIVVLGAIFLLLQVGQGAHLVPAWVHSWGDDLLCLPLILGGILWAQRHVAGQGAGYILPRAHGVGVLLLIGVFFELIWPRVRAGAVADPWDLVAYTLGFFFFQRFLNRPGSVRPASA
;
A
#
# COMPACT_ATOMS: atom_id res chain seq x y z
N MET A 1 -4.49 10.25 -6.92
CA MET A 1 -4.15 9.82 -5.54
C MET A 1 -3.21 8.62 -5.53
N ILE A 2 -3.52 7.48 -6.17
CA ILE A 2 -2.57 6.34 -6.27
C ILE A 2 -1.25 6.72 -6.95
N VAL A 3 -1.31 7.51 -8.02
CA VAL A 3 -0.12 8.06 -8.72
C VAL A 3 0.69 8.99 -7.81
N VAL A 4 0.02 9.75 -6.94
CA VAL A 4 0.69 10.65 -5.98
C VAL A 4 1.40 9.84 -4.91
N LEU A 5 0.77 8.79 -4.37
CA LEU A 5 1.43 7.87 -3.44
C LEU A 5 2.62 7.17 -4.10
N GLY A 6 2.48 6.73 -5.35
CA GLY A 6 3.57 6.12 -6.10
C GLY A 6 4.73 7.09 -6.36
N ALA A 7 4.42 8.36 -6.66
CA ALA A 7 5.41 9.41 -6.80
C ALA A 7 6.11 9.72 -5.47
N ILE A 8 5.37 9.79 -4.36
CA ILE A 8 5.95 9.97 -3.01
C ILE A 8 6.90 8.81 -2.69
N PHE A 9 6.49 7.57 -2.93
CA PHE A 9 7.35 6.39 -2.74
C PHE A 9 8.62 6.46 -3.60
N LEU A 10 8.50 6.81 -4.88
CA LEU A 10 9.67 6.99 -5.75
C LEU A 10 10.61 8.09 -5.26
N LEU A 11 10.07 9.23 -4.80
CA LEU A 11 10.87 10.32 -4.26
C LEU A 11 11.61 9.90 -2.98
N LEU A 12 10.95 9.16 -2.09
CA LEU A 12 11.59 8.57 -0.91
C LEU A 12 12.72 7.63 -1.33
N GLN A 13 12.47 6.73 -2.29
CA GLN A 13 13.46 5.77 -2.77
C GLN A 13 14.69 6.45 -3.40
N VAL A 14 14.49 7.49 -4.20
CA VAL A 14 15.59 8.26 -4.82
C VAL A 14 16.37 9.03 -3.74
N GLY A 15 15.67 9.65 -2.78
CA GLY A 15 16.30 10.34 -1.66
C GLY A 15 17.12 9.42 -0.75
N GLN A 16 16.67 8.17 -0.56
CA GLN A 16 17.42 7.13 0.16
C GLN A 16 18.70 6.74 -0.58
N GLY A 17 18.63 6.48 -1.90
CA GLY A 17 19.80 6.15 -2.72
C GLY A 17 20.85 7.26 -2.74
N ALA A 18 20.44 8.52 -2.50
CA ALA A 18 21.32 9.67 -2.38
C ALA A 18 21.76 9.98 -0.92
N HIS A 19 21.37 9.17 0.07
CA HIS A 19 21.61 9.40 1.51
C HIS A 19 21.06 10.73 2.07
N LEU A 20 20.07 11.33 1.42
CA LEU A 20 19.48 12.61 1.80
C LEU A 20 18.35 12.49 2.83
N VAL A 21 17.90 11.26 3.10
CA VAL A 21 16.76 10.97 3.98
C VAL A 21 17.25 10.20 5.21
N PRO A 22 16.89 10.62 6.44
CA PRO A 22 17.23 9.88 7.65
C PRO A 22 16.68 8.46 7.63
N ALA A 23 17.49 7.47 8.06
CA ALA A 23 17.16 6.05 7.98
C ALA A 23 15.84 5.65 8.69
N TRP A 24 15.45 6.38 9.74
CA TRP A 24 14.22 6.17 10.49
C TRP A 24 12.98 6.65 9.74
N VAL A 25 13.09 7.69 8.91
CA VAL A 25 11.99 8.15 8.04
C VAL A 25 11.78 7.17 6.89
N HIS A 26 12.86 6.54 6.42
CA HIS A 26 12.84 5.53 5.37
C HIS A 26 12.11 4.26 5.79
N SER A 27 12.51 3.63 6.92
CA SER A 27 11.93 2.34 7.34
C SER A 27 10.41 2.48 7.57
N TRP A 28 9.98 3.48 8.34
CA TRP A 28 8.57 3.62 8.72
C TRP A 28 7.69 4.13 7.57
N GLY A 29 8.27 4.93 6.67
CA GLY A 29 7.56 5.49 5.51
C GLY A 29 7.23 4.42 4.47
N ASP A 30 8.18 3.53 4.18
CA ASP A 30 7.99 2.49 3.18
C ASP A 30 7.00 1.43 3.65
N ASP A 31 7.05 1.05 4.93
CA ASP A 31 6.10 0.09 5.51
C ASP A 31 4.68 0.67 5.56
N LEU A 32 4.53 1.95 5.92
CA LEU A 32 3.22 2.62 5.93
C LEU A 32 2.62 2.73 4.52
N LEU A 33 3.44 3.00 3.50
CA LEU A 33 3.00 3.18 2.11
C LEU A 33 2.78 1.88 1.34
N CYS A 34 3.38 0.77 1.79
CA CYS A 34 3.28 -0.55 1.17
C CYS A 34 1.83 -0.98 0.90
N LEU A 35 1.00 -1.06 1.95
CA LEU A 35 -0.40 -1.49 1.85
C LEU A 35 -1.28 -0.55 1.01
N PRO A 36 -1.24 0.78 1.19
CA PRO A 36 -1.93 1.73 0.32
C PRO A 36 -1.62 1.58 -1.17
N LEU A 37 -0.34 1.34 -1.51
CA LEU A 37 0.10 1.18 -2.89
C LEU A 37 -0.39 -0.14 -3.49
N ILE A 38 -0.20 -1.26 -2.79
CA ILE A 38 -0.63 -2.58 -3.26
C ILE A 38 -2.16 -2.60 -3.43
N LEU A 39 -2.91 -2.24 -2.40
CA LEU A 39 -4.37 -2.28 -2.42
C LEU A 39 -4.96 -1.25 -3.39
N GLY A 40 -4.33 -0.08 -3.51
CA GLY A 40 -4.74 0.92 -4.49
C GLY A 40 -4.45 0.48 -5.94
N GLY A 41 -3.36 -0.25 -6.17
CA GLY A 41 -3.08 -0.90 -7.45
C GLY A 41 -4.10 -1.98 -7.79
N ILE A 42 -4.45 -2.84 -6.83
CA ILE A 42 -5.51 -3.85 -6.98
C ILE A 42 -6.86 -3.17 -7.29
N LEU A 43 -7.22 -2.14 -6.55
CA LEU A 43 -8.45 -1.38 -6.76
C LEU A 43 -8.47 -0.75 -8.16
N TRP A 44 -7.36 -0.15 -8.60
CA TRP A 44 -7.24 0.41 -9.94
C TRP A 44 -7.39 -0.67 -11.02
N ALA A 45 -6.72 -1.82 -10.85
CA ALA A 45 -6.83 -2.94 -11.78
C ALA A 45 -8.26 -3.47 -11.87
N GLN A 46 -8.97 -3.61 -10.75
CA GLN A 46 -10.38 -4.02 -10.75
C GLN A 46 -11.26 -3.05 -11.52
N ARG A 47 -11.05 -1.74 -11.33
CA ARG A 47 -11.84 -0.70 -11.99
C ARG A 47 -11.60 -0.59 -13.49
N HIS A 48 -10.34 -0.71 -13.92
CA HIS A 48 -9.92 -0.39 -15.28
C HIS A 48 -9.57 -1.59 -16.13
N VAL A 49 -8.96 -2.63 -15.56
CA VAL A 49 -8.54 -3.84 -16.28
C VAL A 49 -9.63 -4.90 -16.24
N ALA A 50 -10.22 -5.15 -15.07
CA ALA A 50 -11.31 -6.12 -14.91
C ALA A 50 -12.70 -5.55 -15.27
N GLY A 51 -12.78 -4.28 -15.66
CA GLY A 51 -14.01 -3.65 -16.14
C GLY A 51 -15.10 -3.43 -15.09
N GLN A 52 -14.80 -3.51 -13.79
CA GLN A 52 -15.78 -3.31 -12.71
C GLN A 52 -16.30 -1.86 -12.62
N GLY A 53 -15.62 -0.92 -13.29
CA GLY A 53 -16.02 0.48 -13.37
C GLY A 53 -15.64 1.30 -12.13
N ALA A 54 -15.70 2.64 -12.26
CA ALA A 54 -15.22 3.56 -11.24
C ALA A 54 -15.94 3.46 -9.88
N GLY A 55 -17.18 2.93 -9.87
CA GLY A 55 -17.97 2.73 -8.65
C GLY A 55 -17.51 1.54 -7.79
N TYR A 56 -16.66 0.66 -8.31
CA TYR A 56 -16.23 -0.53 -7.58
C TYR A 56 -15.44 -0.17 -6.32
N ILE A 57 -15.78 -0.82 -5.21
CA ILE A 57 -15.11 -0.70 -3.91
C ILE A 57 -14.53 -2.08 -3.57
N LEU A 58 -13.26 -2.12 -3.19
CA LEU A 58 -12.61 -3.37 -2.83
C LEU A 58 -13.19 -3.90 -1.50
N PRO A 59 -13.71 -5.14 -1.44
CA PRO A 59 -14.27 -5.67 -0.20
C PRO A 59 -13.21 -5.75 0.90
N ARG A 60 -13.59 -5.39 2.14
CA ARG A 60 -12.64 -5.33 3.26
C ARG A 60 -11.92 -6.65 3.53
N ALA A 61 -12.59 -7.78 3.31
CA ALA A 61 -12.01 -9.11 3.46
C ALA A 61 -10.77 -9.33 2.56
N HIS A 62 -10.79 -8.83 1.32
CA HIS A 62 -9.63 -8.91 0.43
C HIS A 62 -8.46 -8.10 0.98
N GLY A 63 -8.74 -6.90 1.50
CA GLY A 63 -7.72 -6.06 2.10
C GLY A 63 -7.12 -6.64 3.39
N VAL A 64 -7.94 -7.28 4.24
CA VAL A 64 -7.45 -8.03 5.41
C VAL A 64 -6.60 -9.23 4.98
N GLY A 65 -7.00 -9.94 3.93
CA GLY A 65 -6.21 -11.05 3.37
C GLY A 65 -4.82 -10.59 2.91
N VAL A 66 -4.74 -9.45 2.22
CA VAL A 66 -3.44 -8.87 1.82
C VAL A 66 -2.63 -8.42 3.02
N LEU A 67 -3.24 -7.78 4.02
CA LEU A 67 -2.56 -7.38 5.26
C LEU A 67 -1.93 -8.59 5.97
N LEU A 68 -2.69 -9.68 6.13
CA LEU A 68 -2.19 -10.91 6.74
C LEU A 68 -1.09 -11.55 5.90
N LEU A 69 -1.25 -11.59 4.57
CA LEU A 69 -0.24 -12.14 3.68
C LEU A 69 1.08 -11.36 3.78
N ILE A 70 1.02 -10.03 3.74
CA ILE A 70 2.19 -9.15 3.84
C ILE A 70 2.84 -9.28 5.22
N GLY A 71 2.05 -9.21 6.30
CA GLY A 71 2.56 -9.36 7.67
C GLY A 71 3.27 -10.70 7.88
N VAL A 72 2.65 -11.82 7.47
CA VAL A 72 3.28 -13.14 7.56
C VAL A 72 4.52 -13.24 6.66
N PHE A 73 4.48 -12.67 5.46
CA PHE A 73 5.62 -12.72 4.56
C PHE A 73 6.84 -12.00 5.15
N PHE A 74 6.67 -10.76 5.63
CA PHE A 74 7.77 -9.95 6.15
C PHE A 74 8.19 -10.34 7.57
N GLU A 75 7.28 -10.79 8.44
CA GLU A 75 7.66 -11.19 9.80
C GLU A 75 8.14 -12.65 9.90
N LEU A 76 7.57 -13.57 9.11
CA LEU A 76 7.91 -15.00 9.23
C LEU A 76 8.81 -15.48 8.10
N ILE A 77 8.51 -15.16 6.86
CA ILE A 77 9.19 -15.78 5.71
C ILE A 77 10.52 -15.08 5.44
N TRP A 78 10.50 -13.76 5.35
CA TRP A 78 11.66 -12.96 4.96
C TRP A 78 12.88 -13.09 5.89
N PRO A 79 12.72 -13.10 7.24
CA PRO A 79 13.84 -13.28 8.18
C PRO A 79 14.52 -14.65 8.05
N ARG A 80 13.79 -15.66 7.56
CA ARG A 80 14.33 -17.00 7.34
C ARG A 80 15.09 -17.14 6.03
N VAL A 81 14.84 -16.23 5.07
CA VAL A 81 15.45 -16.27 3.73
C VAL A 81 16.68 -15.38 3.64
N ARG A 82 16.72 -14.25 4.38
CA ARG A 82 17.87 -13.34 4.39
C ARG A 82 18.53 -13.24 5.77
N ALA A 83 19.82 -13.57 5.81
CA ALA A 83 20.69 -13.23 6.93
C ALA A 83 20.78 -11.71 7.06
N GLY A 84 20.07 -11.13 8.03
CA GLY A 84 20.02 -9.69 8.30
C GLY A 84 18.62 -9.08 8.32
N ALA A 85 17.57 -9.82 7.92
CA ALA A 85 16.19 -9.40 8.15
C ALA A 85 15.77 -9.77 9.58
N VAL A 86 15.30 -8.79 10.35
CA VAL A 86 14.80 -8.96 11.71
C VAL A 86 13.29 -8.85 11.66
N ALA A 87 12.58 -9.77 12.31
CA ALA A 87 11.14 -9.62 12.50
C ALA A 87 10.89 -8.44 13.44
N ASP A 88 10.28 -7.37 12.94
CA ASP A 88 9.87 -6.22 13.75
C ASP A 88 8.34 -6.13 13.77
N PRO A 89 7.68 -6.41 14.91
CA PRO A 89 6.23 -6.27 15.05
C PRO A 89 5.70 -4.85 14.79
N TRP A 90 6.57 -3.83 14.81
CA TRP A 90 6.18 -2.48 14.41
C TRP A 90 5.84 -2.36 12.92
N ASP A 91 6.39 -3.23 12.07
CA ASP A 91 6.06 -3.26 10.65
C ASP A 91 4.59 -3.64 10.46
N LEU A 92 4.08 -4.59 11.25
CA LEU A 92 2.66 -4.95 11.25
C LEU A 92 1.76 -3.78 11.66
N VAL A 93 2.20 -2.94 12.60
CA VAL A 93 1.48 -1.71 12.96
C VAL A 93 1.47 -0.73 11.79
N ALA A 94 2.61 -0.53 11.12
CA ALA A 94 2.71 0.34 9.94
C ALA A 94 1.82 -0.16 8.79
N TYR A 95 1.84 -1.46 8.47
CA TYR A 95 0.96 -2.08 7.47
C TYR A 95 -0.52 -1.90 7.83
N THR A 96 -0.86 -2.07 9.12
CA THR A 96 -2.23 -1.90 9.61
C THR A 96 -2.70 -0.44 9.44
N LEU A 97 -1.85 0.53 9.79
CA LEU A 97 -2.14 1.95 9.57
C LEU A 97 -2.30 2.28 8.09
N GLY A 98 -1.45 1.73 7.24
CA GLY A 98 -1.56 1.85 5.78
C GLY A 98 -2.86 1.25 5.24
N PHE A 99 -3.27 0.10 5.76
CA PHE A 99 -4.56 -0.50 5.43
C PHE A 99 -5.74 0.41 5.82
N PHE A 100 -5.74 0.96 7.04
CA PHE A 100 -6.76 1.91 7.47
C PHE A 100 -6.79 3.16 6.60
N PHE A 101 -5.62 3.70 6.25
CA PHE A 101 -5.50 4.83 5.33
C PHE A 101 -6.12 4.50 3.97
N PHE A 102 -5.80 3.36 3.38
CA PHE A 102 -6.40 2.89 2.13
C PHE A 102 -7.94 2.83 2.24
N GLN A 103 -8.45 2.16 3.27
CA GLN A 103 -9.89 1.97 3.46
C GLN A 103 -10.62 3.30 3.63
N ARG A 104 -10.01 4.24 4.36
CA ARG A 104 -10.64 5.52 4.65
C ARG A 104 -10.58 6.46 3.46
N PHE A 105 -9.48 6.54 2.73
CA PHE A 105 -9.23 7.59 1.75
C PHE A 105 -9.29 7.11 0.30
N LEU A 106 -8.74 5.93 -0.01
CA LEU A 106 -8.62 5.42 -1.39
C LEU A 106 -9.80 4.55 -1.80
N ASN A 107 -10.29 3.70 -0.89
CA ASN A 107 -11.35 2.75 -1.16
C ASN A 107 -12.74 3.39 -1.11
N ARG A 108 -12.95 4.42 -1.93
CA ARG A 108 -14.20 5.15 -2.08
C ARG A 108 -14.69 5.03 -3.52
N PRO A 109 -16.01 4.98 -3.76
CA PRO A 109 -16.53 4.95 -5.12
C PRO A 109 -16.06 6.20 -5.86
N GLY A 110 -15.57 6.03 -7.09
CA GLY A 110 -15.18 7.14 -7.96
C GLY A 110 -16.41 7.98 -8.29
N SER A 111 -16.22 9.30 -8.45
CA SER A 111 -17.29 10.18 -8.92
C SER A 111 -17.75 9.73 -10.31
N VAL A 112 -18.95 9.18 -10.41
CA VAL A 112 -19.62 8.96 -11.69
C VAL A 112 -19.82 10.34 -12.29
N ARG A 113 -19.11 10.67 -13.38
CA ARG A 113 -19.51 11.84 -14.19
C ARG A 113 -20.86 11.48 -14.81
N PRO A 114 -21.95 12.25 -14.56
CA PRO A 114 -23.17 12.04 -15.31
C PRO A 114 -22.83 12.22 -16.79
N ALA A 115 -23.29 11.28 -17.62
CA ALA A 115 -23.19 11.44 -19.06
C ALA A 115 -23.90 12.75 -19.42
N SER A 116 -23.16 13.68 -20.03
CA SER A 116 -23.74 14.88 -20.63
C SER A 116 -24.74 14.42 -21.68
N ALA A 117 -26.02 14.64 -21.40
CA ALA A 117 -27.14 14.44 -22.31
C ALA A 117 -27.14 15.48 -23.42
#